data_AF-A0A7X7R192-F1
#
_entry.id   AF-A0A7X7R192-F1
#
_cell.length_a   1.000
_cell.length_b   1.000
_cell.length_c   1.000
_cell.angle_alpha   90.00
_cell.angle_beta   90.00
_cell.angle_gamma   90.00
#
_symmetry.space_group_name_H-M   'P 1'
#
loop_
_entity.id
_entity.type
_entity.pdbx_description
1 polymer ?
#
loop_
_entity_poly.entity_id
_entity_poly.type
_entity_poly.pdbx_seq_one_letter_code
_entity_poly.pdbx_strand_id
1 'polypeptide(L)'
;TCAPVDHSLLSATVIAKDCMTADAFATGFMVWGVEKSISFVENNPDLEAFFIYDDGNGNFLTYKTPGLNVKTRDDLKAGTSPVY
;
A
#
# COMPACT_ATOMS: atom_id res chain seq x y z
N THR A 1 -10.99 3.66 25.72
CA THR A 1 -11.94 3.47 24.60
C THR A 1 -11.20 2.78 23.48
N CYS A 2 -11.43 1.49 23.28
CA CYS A 2 -10.79 0.68 22.22
C CYS A 2 -11.61 0.79 20.92
N ALA A 3 -11.86 2.01 20.46
CA ALA A 3 -12.56 2.21 19.20
C ALA A 3 -11.55 2.01 18.06
N PRO A 4 -11.86 1.16 17.05
CA PRO A 4 -11.05 1.09 15.85
C PRO A 4 -10.99 2.48 15.22
N VAL A 5 -9.82 2.86 14.71
CA VAL A 5 -9.67 4.16 14.07
C VAL A 5 -10.55 4.14 12.80
N ASP A 6 -11.56 5.01 12.75
CA ASP A 6 -12.32 5.27 11.53
C ASP A 6 -11.42 6.11 10.63
N HIS A 7 -10.53 5.44 9.91
CA HIS A 7 -9.77 6.06 8.84
C HIS A 7 -10.24 5.44 7.53
N SER A 8 -10.51 6.29 6.55
CA SER A 8 -10.85 5.91 5.18
C SER A 8 -9.80 4.99 4.53
N LEU A 9 -8.67 4.73 5.17
CA LEU A 9 -7.61 3.84 4.74
C LEU A 9 -8.03 2.37 5.01
N LEU A 10 -8.60 1.75 3.98
CA LEU A 10 -9.14 0.39 4.00
C LEU A 10 -8.05 -0.69 4.02
N SER A 11 -6.90 -0.40 3.40
CA SER A 11 -5.76 -1.31 3.39
C SER A 11 -4.46 -0.55 3.17
N ALA A 12 -3.43 -0.90 3.95
CA ALA A 12 -2.07 -0.42 3.79
C ALA A 12 -1.13 -1.62 3.63
N THR A 13 -0.54 -1.76 2.45
CA THR A 13 0.51 -2.73 2.19
C THR A 13 1.83 -1.98 2.07
N VAL A 14 2.82 -2.41 2.84
CA VAL A 14 4.17 -1.82 2.81
C VAL A 14 5.17 -2.90 2.42
N ILE A 15 6.01 -2.60 1.45
CA ILE A 15 7.13 -3.42 1.02
C ILE A 15 8.40 -2.68 1.41
N ALA A 16 9.15 -3.30 2.31
CA ALA A 16 10.45 -2.84 2.75
C ALA A 16 11.42 -4.02 2.70
N LYS A 17 12.72 -3.74 2.79
CA LYS A 17 13.76 -4.77 2.85
C LYS A 17 13.58 -5.74 4.02
N ASP A 18 13.02 -5.25 5.12
CA ASP A 18 12.84 -5.98 6.37
C ASP A 18 11.37 -6.00 6.79
N CYS A 19 10.89 -7.18 7.19
CA CYS A 19 9.50 -7.38 7.63
C CYS A 19 9.15 -6.51 8.84
N MET A 20 10.08 -6.33 9.78
CA MET A 20 9.90 -5.50 10.97
C MET A 20 9.64 -4.03 10.61
N THR A 21 10.37 -3.53 9.61
CA THR A 21 10.24 -2.16 9.11
C THR A 21 8.90 -1.98 8.40
N ALA A 22 8.50 -2.95 7.57
CA ALA A 22 7.20 -2.94 6.89
C ALA A 22 6.02 -2.90 7.87
N ASP A 23 6.04 -3.73 8.92
CA ASP A 23 4.96 -3.81 9.92
C ASP A 23 4.86 -2.54 10.78
N ALA A 24 6.01 -2.00 11.18
CA ALA A 24 6.08 -0.73 11.90
C ALA A 24 5.51 0.44 11.07
N PHE A 25 5.87 0.50 9.77
CA PHE A 25 5.34 1.51 8.87
C PHE A 25 3.85 1.30 8.55
N ALA A 26 3.40 0.07 8.33
CA ALA A 26 1.99 -0.21 8.10
C ALA A 26 1.12 0.25 9.29
N THR A 27 1.58 -0.03 10.52
CA THR A 27 0.94 0.46 11.75
C THR A 27 1.01 1.99 11.84
N GLY A 28 2.17 2.59 11.55
CA GLY A 28 2.35 4.04 11.55
C GLY A 28 1.45 4.75 10.53
N PHE A 29 1.27 4.16 9.35
CA PHE A 29 0.40 4.69 8.30
C PHE A 29 -1.08 4.62 8.69
N MET A 30 -1.50 3.56 9.39
CA MET A 30 -2.84 3.49 9.97
C MET A 30 -3.06 4.55 11.07
N VAL A 31 -2.02 5.09 11.70
CA VAL A 31 -2.13 6.15 12.72
C VAL A 31 -2.00 7.55 12.11
N TRP A 32 -1.13 7.72 11.11
CA TRP A 32 -0.87 9.01 10.46
C TRP A 32 -1.89 9.39 9.39
N GLY A 33 -2.59 8.41 8.80
CA GLY A 33 -3.52 8.61 7.71
C GLY A 33 -2.86 8.67 6.33
N VAL A 34 -3.67 8.69 5.27
CA VAL A 34 -3.18 8.46 3.89
C VAL A 34 -2.28 9.58 3.38
N GLU A 35 -2.61 10.84 3.65
CA GLU A 35 -1.85 12.00 3.13
C GLU A 35 -0.41 12.03 3.64
N LYS A 36 -0.23 11.91 4.96
CA LYS A 36 1.11 11.88 5.58
C LYS A 36 1.89 10.66 5.14
N SER A 37 1.22 9.52 5.00
CA SER A 37 1.85 8.28 4.54
C SER A 37 2.38 8.45 3.13
N ILE A 38 1.58 9.02 2.21
CA ILE A 38 1.99 9.34 0.83
C ILE A 38 3.21 10.24 0.81
N SER A 39 3.19 11.37 1.53
CA SER A 39 4.34 12.27 1.58
C SER A 39 5.59 11.62 2.18
N PHE A 40 5.42 10.67 3.11
CA PHE A 40 6.54 9.93 3.69
C PHE A 40 7.18 8.98 2.68
N VAL A 41 6.39 8.16 1.97
CA VAL A 41 6.95 7.26 0.95
C VAL A 41 7.53 8.01 -0.25
N GLU A 42 6.99 9.17 -0.62
CA GLU A 42 7.59 9.99 -1.68
C GLU A 42 8.99 10.50 -1.33
N ASN A 43 9.28 10.71 -0.06
CA ASN A 43 10.61 11.10 0.42
C ASN A 43 11.55 9.92 0.70
N ASN A 44 11.04 8.68 0.66
CA ASN A 44 11.81 7.47 0.98
C ASN A 44 11.69 6.46 -0.18
N PRO A 45 12.50 6.61 -1.25
CA PRO A 45 12.40 5.76 -2.43
C PRO A 45 12.72 4.28 -2.18
N ASP A 46 13.36 3.96 -1.04
CA ASP A 46 13.65 2.59 -0.61
C ASP A 46 12.44 1.88 0.02
N LEU A 47 11.34 2.62 0.23
CA LEU A 47 10.08 2.10 0.75
C LEU A 47 9.04 2.12 -0.35
N GLU A 48 8.43 0.96 -0.58
CA GLU A 48 7.30 0.84 -1.48
C GLU A 48 6.04 0.67 -0.67
N ALA A 49 4.98 1.37 -1.04
CA ALA A 49 3.69 1.25 -0.36
C ALA A 49 2.54 1.26 -1.34
N PHE A 50 1.50 0.55 -0.95
CA PHE A 50 0.23 0.47 -1.65
C PHE A 50 -0.89 0.74 -0.66
N PHE A 51 -1.60 1.84 -0.87
CA PHE A 51 -2.73 2.23 -0.04
C PHE A 51 -4.02 2.09 -0.82
N ILE A 52 -5.03 1.54 -0.18
CA ILE A 52 -6.41 1.55 -0.66
C ILE A 52 -7.20 2.36 0.34
N TYR A 53 -7.88 3.40 -0.12
CA TYR A 53 -8.66 4.26 0.74
C TYR A 53 -9.94 4.74 0.06
N ASP A 54 -10.93 5.09 0.87
CA ASP A 54 -12.19 5.70 0.47
C ASP A 54 -12.03 7.23 0.41
N ASP A 55 -12.69 7.89 -0.53
CA ASP A 55 -12.71 9.36 -0.63
C ASP A 55 -13.82 10.02 0.22
N GLY A 56 -14.60 9.24 0.97
CA GLY A 56 -15.76 9.66 1.73
C GLY A 56 -17.06 9.72 0.91
N ASN A 57 -16.98 9.67 -0.43
CA ASN A 57 -18.10 9.62 -1.36
C ASN A 57 -18.41 8.18 -1.82
N GLY A 58 -17.76 7.16 -1.22
CA GLY A 58 -17.90 5.77 -1.60
C GLY A 58 -17.07 5.36 -2.83
N ASN A 59 -16.14 6.22 -3.27
CA ASN A 59 -15.18 5.84 -4.31
C ASN A 59 -13.91 5.28 -3.66
N PHE A 60 -13.44 4.14 -4.18
CA PHE A 60 -12.18 3.56 -3.76
C PHE A 60 -11.03 4.14 -4.58
N LEU A 61 -10.14 4.84 -3.90
CA LEU A 61 -8.89 5.35 -4.43
C LEU A 61 -7.76 4.37 -4.07
N THR A 62 -6.80 4.27 -4.99
CA THR A 62 -5.59 3.49 -4.77
C THR A 62 -4.38 4.37 -5.01
N TYR A 63 -3.45 4.35 -4.08
CA TYR A 63 -2.15 5.00 -4.22
C TYR A 63 -1.08 3.93 -4.24
N LYS A 64 -0.17 4.04 -5.22
CA LYS A 64 0.99 3.16 -5.34
C LYS A 64 2.22 4.00 -5.58
N THR A 65 3.30 3.64 -4.88
CA THR A 65 4.61 4.24 -5.14
C THR A 65 5.14 3.79 -6.50
N PRO A 66 5.85 4.65 -7.25
CA PRO A 66 6.36 4.32 -8.58
C PRO A 66 7.36 3.14 -8.59
N GLY A 67 8.05 2.86 -7.48
CA GLY A 67 8.92 1.70 -7.34
C GLY A 67 8.19 0.35 -7.35
N LEU A 68 6.91 0.36 -6.97
CA LEU A 68 6.10 -0.83 -6.77
C LEU A 68 5.68 -1.45 -8.12
N ASN A 69 6.53 -2.30 -8.69
CA ASN A 69 6.21 -3.14 -9.86
C ASN A 69 5.32 -4.33 -9.45
N VAL A 70 4.08 -4.05 -9.03
CA VAL A 70 3.09 -5.11 -8.80
C VAL A 70 2.75 -5.75 -10.14
N LYS A 71 3.15 -7.00 -10.33
CA LYS A 71 2.60 -7.83 -11.39
C LYS A 71 1.17 -8.18 -11.01
N THR A 72 0.21 -7.58 -11.70
CA THR A 72 -1.20 -7.91 -11.54
C THR A 72 -1.40 -9.37 -11.97
N ARG A 73 -2.30 -10.10 -11.31
CA ARG A 73 -2.52 -11.54 -11.61
C ARG A 73 -2.95 -11.79 -13.06
N ASP A 74 -3.47 -10.78 -13.74
CA ASP A 74 -3.80 -10.81 -15.16
C ASP A 74 -2.54 -10.83 -16.05
N ASP A 75 -1.44 -10.20 -15.63
CA ASP A 75 -0.14 -10.22 -16.32
C ASP A 75 0.56 -11.59 -16.21
N LEU A 76 0.26 -12.36 -15.15
CA LEU A 76 0.74 -13.74 -14.98
C LEU A 76 0.06 -14.73 -15.93
N LYS A 77 -1.14 -14.41 -16.45
CA LYS A 77 -1.84 -15.27 -17.42
C LYS A 77 -1.37 -15.06 -18.86
N ALA A 78 -0.81 -13.89 -19.19
CA ALA A 78 -0.33 -13.59 -20.54
C ALA A 78 1.10 -14.09 -20.83
N GLY A 79 1.84 -14.51 -19.80
CA GLY A 79 3.29 -14.78 -19.90
C GLY A 79 3.74 -16.24 -19.81
N THR A 80 2.84 -17.22 -19.72
CA THR A 80 3.23 -18.63 -19.62
C THR A 80 2.59 -19.44 -20.74
N SER A 81 3.17 -19.38 -21.93
CA SER A 81 3.21 -20.58 -22.78
C SER A 81 3.76 -21.73 -21.91
N PRO A 82 3.09 -22.89 -21.83
CA PRO A 82 3.64 -24.02 -21.10
C PRO A 82 4.84 -24.53 -21.89
N VAL A 83 6.04 -24.12 -21.50
CA VAL A 83 7.28 -24.71 -21.99
C VAL A 83 7.87 -25.56 -20.87
N TYR A 84 7.55 -26.86 -21.01
CA TYR A 84 8.03 -28.09 -20.37
C TYR A 84 7.68 -28.33 -18.91
#